data_AF-A0A0L9TH10-F1
#
_entry.id   AF-A0A0L9TH10-F1
#
_cell.length_a   1.000
_cell.length_b   1.000
_cell.length_c   1.000
_cell.angle_alpha   90.00
_cell.angle_beta   90.00
_cell.angle_gamma   90.00
#
_symmetry.space_group_name_H-M   'P 1'
#
loop_
_entity.id
_entity.type
_entity.pdbx_description
1 polymer ?
#
loop_
_entity_poly.entity_id
_entity_poly.type
_entity_poly.pdbx_seq_one_letter_code
_entity_poly.pdbx_strand_id
1 'polypeptide(L)'
;MDDTRPCQLYILSNIGTMLVARGTVYETTTIMHGVQLVEDEVKVTVDEVVVLDVVLPVPTDEFFTMQEAFKSYVAWPRHLVGDVSDPLQTRQEGSPTLKKTHLSEDNPFGAIGELANIISDAPMIVQWDSTTFGREAQIPLFLHQ
;
A
#
# COMPACT_ATOMS: atom_id res chain seq x y z
N MET A 1 -11.76 30.13 -1.74
CA MET A 1 -12.35 28.92 -2.32
C MET A 1 -11.34 27.83 -2.07
N ASP A 2 -11.71 26.81 -1.30
CA ASP A 2 -10.85 25.64 -1.15
C ASP A 2 -10.75 24.97 -2.52
N ASP A 3 -9.53 24.73 -3.00
CA ASP A 3 -9.32 24.07 -4.28
C ASP A 3 -9.53 22.57 -4.06
N THR A 4 -10.73 22.10 -4.42
CA THR A 4 -11.18 20.74 -4.15
C THR A 4 -11.53 20.02 -5.42
N ARG A 5 -11.12 18.75 -5.53
CA ARG A 5 -11.50 17.88 -6.64
C ARG A 5 -11.86 16.46 -6.18
N PRO A 6 -12.76 15.77 -6.88
CA PRO A 6 -12.96 14.34 -6.70
C PRO A 6 -11.67 13.57 -6.96
N CYS A 7 -11.43 12.53 -6.17
CA CYS A 7 -10.23 11.72 -6.27
C CYS A 7 -10.49 10.24 -5.96
N GLN A 8 -9.52 9.42 -6.33
CA GLN A 8 -9.42 8.02 -5.99
C GLN A 8 -8.29 7.83 -4.98
N LEU A 9 -8.55 7.07 -3.92
CA LEU A 9 -7.62 6.84 -2.83
C LEU A 9 -7.05 5.43 -2.93
N TYR A 10 -5.73 5.34 -3.02
CA TYR A 10 -4.99 4.11 -3.18
C TYR A 10 -4.18 3.76 -1.92
N ILE A 11 -3.87 2.47 -1.75
CA ILE A 11 -2.84 2.01 -0.81
C ILE A 11 -1.82 1.14 -1.54
N LEU A 12 -0.63 1.03 -0.96
CA LEU A 12 0.35 0.04 -1.39
C LEU A 12 0.00 -1.32 -0.77
N SER A 13 -0.09 -2.32 -1.63
CA SER A 13 -0.21 -3.73 -1.27
C SER A 13 0.96 -4.51 -1.86
N ASN A 14 1.04 -5.77 -1.47
CA ASN A 14 2.07 -6.69 -1.95
C ASN A 14 2.07 -6.90 -3.46
N ILE A 15 0.91 -6.79 -4.11
CA ILE A 15 0.72 -6.98 -5.56
C ILE A 15 0.67 -5.67 -6.35
N GLY A 16 0.84 -4.51 -5.69
CA GLY A 16 0.78 -3.19 -6.31
C GLY A 16 -0.14 -2.20 -5.59
N THR A 17 -0.56 -1.15 -6.27
CA THR A 17 -1.50 -0.17 -5.73
C THR A 17 -2.95 -0.65 -5.83
N MET A 18 -3.70 -0.55 -4.73
CA MET A 18 -5.11 -0.98 -4.68
C MET A 18 -6.01 0.22 -4.37
N LEU A 19 -7.10 0.37 -5.14
CA LEU A 19 -8.14 1.35 -4.88
C LEU A 19 -8.94 0.94 -3.63
N VAL A 20 -8.97 1.80 -2.62
CA VAL A 20 -9.65 1.52 -1.33
C VAL A 20 -10.84 2.41 -1.07
N ALA A 21 -10.85 3.61 -1.65
CA ALA A 21 -11.92 4.57 -1.46
C ALA A 21 -11.94 5.61 -2.58
N ARG A 22 -13.04 6.34 -2.64
CA ARG A 22 -13.18 7.58 -3.41
C ARG A 22 -13.49 8.72 -2.46
N GLY A 23 -13.06 9.91 -2.85
CA GLY A 23 -13.03 11.04 -1.94
C GLY A 23 -12.96 12.37 -2.64
N THR A 24 -12.75 13.40 -1.83
CA THR A 24 -12.45 14.75 -2.28
C THR A 24 -11.12 15.18 -1.67
N VAL A 25 -10.16 15.58 -2.52
CA VAL A 25 -8.87 16.12 -2.06
C VAL A 25 -8.96 17.64 -1.92
N TYR A 26 -8.26 18.18 -0.92
CA TYR A 26 -8.17 19.62 -0.63
C TYR A 26 -6.72 20.10 -0.86
N GLU A 27 -6.40 20.54 -2.07
CA GLU A 27 -5.00 20.73 -2.52
C GLU A 27 -4.27 21.85 -1.78
N THR A 28 -4.99 22.90 -1.40
CA THR A 28 -4.42 24.07 -0.74
C THR A 28 -4.41 23.95 0.79
N THR A 29 -4.98 22.88 1.36
CA THR A 29 -5.06 22.72 2.81
C THR A 29 -3.78 22.10 3.36
N THR A 30 -3.06 22.86 4.19
CA THR A 30 -1.81 22.43 4.84
C THR A 30 -1.95 22.15 6.33
N ILE A 31 -3.13 22.38 6.91
CA ILE A 31 -3.40 22.18 8.34
C ILE A 31 -4.64 21.29 8.48
N MET A 32 -4.51 20.24 9.30
CA MET A 32 -5.60 19.35 9.66
C MET A 32 -5.64 19.16 11.18
N HIS A 33 -6.79 19.42 11.81
CA HIS A 33 -6.94 19.39 13.27
C HIS A 33 -5.90 20.22 14.04
N GLY A 34 -5.44 21.35 13.47
CA GLY A 34 -4.43 22.22 14.09
C GLY A 34 -2.99 21.72 13.94
N VAL A 35 -2.77 20.56 13.31
CA VAL A 35 -1.46 20.00 12.99
C VAL A 35 -1.13 20.31 11.52
N GLN A 36 0.10 20.75 11.26
CA GLN A 36 0.57 20.97 9.90
C GLN A 36 0.83 19.61 9.23
N LEU A 37 0.26 19.42 8.04
CA LEU A 37 0.53 18.25 7.21
C LEU A 37 1.98 18.28 6.72
N VAL A 38 2.58 17.11 6.60
CA VAL A 38 3.89 16.99 5.95
C VAL A 38 3.75 17.26 4.45
N GLU A 39 4.86 17.62 3.79
CA GLU A 39 4.85 18.09 2.40
C GLU A 39 4.26 17.09 1.40
N ASP A 40 4.40 15.78 1.65
CA ASP A 40 3.84 14.72 0.80
C ASP A 40 2.43 14.28 1.22
N GLU A 41 1.78 14.96 2.16
CA GLU A 41 0.41 14.67 2.57
C GLU A 41 -0.57 15.72 2.07
N VAL A 42 -1.80 15.27 1.83
CA VAL A 42 -2.96 16.11 1.54
C VAL A 42 -4.11 15.71 2.42
N LYS A 43 -4.96 16.70 2.71
CA LYS A 43 -6.24 16.44 3.36
C LYS A 43 -7.22 15.87 2.34
N VAL A 44 -7.87 14.76 2.68
CA VAL A 44 -8.94 14.16 1.85
C VAL A 44 -10.17 13.85 2.70
N THR A 45 -11.34 13.79 2.06
CA THR A 45 -12.52 13.10 2.61
C THR A 45 -12.60 11.68 2.08
N VAL A 46 -13.09 10.76 2.91
CA VAL A 46 -13.47 9.42 2.46
C VAL A 46 -14.97 9.41 2.18
N ASP A 47 -15.35 9.52 0.91
CA ASP A 47 -16.75 9.70 0.51
C ASP A 47 -17.48 8.40 0.18
N GLU A 48 -16.75 7.41 -0.33
CA GLU A 48 -17.21 6.07 -0.66
C GLU A 48 -16.07 5.09 -0.35
N VAL A 49 -16.35 4.04 0.41
CA VAL A 49 -15.36 3.00 0.73
C VAL A 49 -15.54 1.81 -0.20
N VAL A 50 -14.46 1.41 -0.86
CA VAL A 50 -14.40 0.22 -1.73
C VAL A 50 -13.96 -1.00 -0.94
N VAL A 51 -12.98 -0.84 -0.04
CA VAL A 51 -12.47 -1.91 0.83
C VAL A 51 -12.51 -1.44 2.28
N LEU A 52 -13.33 -2.10 3.09
CA LEU A 52 -13.69 -1.66 4.45
C LEU A 52 -12.57 -1.91 5.48
N ASP A 53 -11.98 -3.10 5.45
CA ASP A 53 -11.05 -3.59 6.48
C ASP A 53 -9.58 -3.39 6.05
N VAL A 54 -9.25 -2.14 5.76
CA VAL A 54 -7.90 -1.73 5.38
C VAL A 54 -7.44 -0.63 6.33
N VAL A 55 -6.21 -0.75 6.80
CA VAL A 55 -5.56 0.26 7.66
C VAL A 55 -5.25 1.51 6.84
N LEU A 56 -5.51 2.69 7.42
CA LEU A 56 -5.16 3.97 6.81
C LEU A 56 -3.64 4.07 6.61
N PRO A 57 -3.15 4.71 5.53
CA PRO A 57 -1.72 4.98 5.36
C PRO A 57 -1.15 5.81 6.52
N VAL A 58 -1.97 6.70 7.06
CA VAL A 58 -1.66 7.56 8.21
C VAL A 58 -2.79 7.39 9.25
N PRO A 59 -2.70 6.38 10.14
CA PRO A 59 -3.67 6.21 11.21
C PRO A 59 -3.63 7.38 12.20
N THR A 60 -4.78 7.71 12.77
CA THR A 60 -4.90 8.68 13.87
C THR A 60 -5.45 7.98 15.10
N ASP A 61 -5.43 8.66 16.26
CA ASP A 61 -6.05 8.13 17.47
C ASP A 61 -7.58 7.92 17.32
N GLU A 62 -8.20 8.59 16.34
CA GLU A 62 -9.64 8.53 16.08
C GLU A 62 -10.01 7.49 15.00
N PHE A 63 -9.12 7.25 14.02
CA PHE A 63 -9.41 6.39 12.87
C PHE A 63 -8.21 5.49 12.54
N PHE A 64 -8.44 4.18 12.48
CA PHE A 64 -7.44 3.20 12.08
C PHE A 64 -7.77 2.54 10.75
N THR A 65 -9.06 2.36 10.43
CA THR A 65 -9.54 1.65 9.23
C THR A 65 -10.30 2.55 8.25
N MET A 66 -10.42 2.13 6.98
CA MET A 66 -11.23 2.83 5.97
C MET A 66 -12.69 2.98 6.38
N GLN A 67 -13.25 1.96 7.02
CA GLN A 67 -14.62 1.99 7.50
C GLN A 67 -14.82 3.06 8.59
N GLU A 68 -13.88 3.19 9.52
CA GLU A 68 -13.93 4.23 10.56
C GLU A 68 -13.75 5.64 9.98
N ALA A 69 -12.92 5.76 8.94
CA ALA A 69 -12.67 7.03 8.26
C ALA A 69 -13.83 7.49 7.36
N PHE A 70 -14.88 6.68 7.15
CA PHE A 70 -15.98 7.03 6.26
C PHE A 70 -16.66 8.34 6.69
N LYS A 71 -16.73 9.29 5.75
CA LYS A 71 -17.23 10.67 5.94
C LYS A 71 -16.40 11.53 6.89
N SER A 72 -15.17 11.12 7.17
CA SER A 72 -14.20 11.88 7.96
C SER A 72 -13.13 12.51 7.07
N TYR A 73 -12.34 13.41 7.68
CA TYR A 73 -11.13 13.98 7.09
C TYR A 73 -9.91 13.18 7.53
N VAL A 74 -9.07 12.79 6.58
CA VAL A 74 -7.84 12.04 6.86
C VAL A 74 -6.67 12.59 6.05
N ALA A 75 -5.46 12.35 6.54
CA ALA A 75 -4.24 12.64 5.79
C ALA A 75 -4.02 11.51 4.78
N TRP A 76 -3.61 11.87 3.57
CA TRP A 76 -3.29 10.89 2.54
C TRP A 76 -1.99 11.24 1.83
N PRO A 77 -1.11 10.27 1.57
CA PRO A 77 0.07 10.48 0.76
C PRO A 77 -0.32 10.92 -0.66
N ARG A 78 0.25 12.02 -1.16
CA ARG A 78 -0.10 12.62 -2.46
C ARG A 78 0.07 11.65 -3.61
N HIS A 79 1.13 10.85 -3.58
CA HIS A 79 1.42 9.84 -4.59
C HIS A 79 0.40 8.69 -4.63
N LEU A 80 -0.48 8.58 -3.64
CA LEU A 80 -1.58 7.62 -3.57
C LEU A 80 -2.96 8.26 -3.80
N VAL A 81 -2.99 9.51 -4.24
CA VAL A 81 -4.22 10.20 -4.66
C VAL A 81 -4.25 10.27 -6.18
N GLY A 82 -5.16 9.51 -6.80
CA GLY A 82 -5.38 9.51 -8.24
C GLY A 82 -6.55 10.38 -8.68
N ASP A 83 -6.55 10.78 -9.95
CA ASP A 83 -7.70 11.42 -10.59
C ASP A 83 -8.77 10.39 -10.96
N VAL A 84 -10.03 10.82 -10.97
CA VAL A 84 -11.17 9.95 -11.35
C VAL A 84 -11.07 9.47 -12.81
N SER A 85 -10.36 10.22 -13.65
CA SER A 85 -10.16 9.93 -15.07
C SER A 85 -8.91 9.10 -15.37
N ASP A 86 -8.05 8.82 -14.38
CA ASP A 86 -6.80 8.11 -14.61
C ASP A 86 -6.99 6.61 -14.35
N PRO A 87 -7.09 5.75 -15.37
CA PRO A 87 -6.85 4.33 -15.16
C PRO A 87 -5.35 4.19 -14.92
N LEU A 88 -4.94 4.29 -13.65
CA LEU A 88 -3.55 4.00 -13.26
C LEU A 88 -3.21 2.62 -13.84
N GLN A 89 -2.41 2.63 -14.90
CA GLN A 89 -2.15 1.44 -15.70
C GLN A 89 -1.43 0.43 -14.82
N THR A 90 -2.13 -0.65 -14.50
CA THR A 90 -1.50 -1.92 -14.15
C THR A 90 -0.51 -2.24 -15.27
N ARG A 91 0.79 -2.01 -15.02
CA ARG A 91 1.86 -2.54 -15.86
C ARG A 91 1.90 -4.05 -15.68
N GLN A 92 0.97 -4.76 -16.31
CA GLN A 92 1.06 -6.19 -16.57
C GLN A 92 0.94 -6.41 -18.07
N GLU A 93 2.10 -6.48 -18.72
CA GLU A 93 2.22 -7.11 -20.02
C GLU A 93 2.96 -8.44 -19.81
N GLY A 94 2.34 -9.53 -20.25
CA GLY A 94 3.00 -10.82 -20.41
C GLY A 94 2.74 -11.81 -19.28
N SER A 95 1.79 -12.71 -19.51
CA SER A 95 1.88 -14.09 -19.01
C SER A 95 3.12 -14.76 -19.61
N PRO A 96 3.93 -15.48 -18.82
CA PRO A 96 4.56 -16.68 -19.37
C PRO A 96 4.45 -17.89 -18.45
N THR A 97 4.14 -18.99 -19.10
CA THR A 97 4.09 -20.36 -18.62
C THR A 97 5.37 -20.73 -17.85
N LEU A 98 5.20 -21.36 -16.69
CA LEU A 98 6.21 -21.93 -15.81
C LEU A 98 7.29 -22.72 -16.58
N LYS A 99 8.51 -22.18 -16.64
CA LYS A 99 9.71 -22.92 -17.06
C LYS A 99 10.78 -22.75 -16.00
N LYS A 100 11.04 -23.85 -15.28
CA LYS A 100 12.16 -24.02 -14.35
C LYS A 100 13.44 -23.51 -15.01
N THR A 101 14.02 -22.42 -14.52
CA THR A 101 15.31 -21.95 -15.03
C THR A 101 16.24 -21.56 -13.89
N HIS A 102 17.45 -22.08 -14.06
CA HIS A 102 18.67 -21.91 -13.29
C HIS A 102 19.03 -20.43 -13.11
N LEU A 103 19.18 -19.99 -11.85
CA LEU A 103 19.57 -18.62 -11.48
C LEU A 103 20.89 -18.25 -12.18
N SER A 104 20.89 -17.15 -12.93
CA SER A 104 22.10 -16.53 -13.49
C SER A 104 22.46 -15.31 -12.65
N GLU A 105 23.72 -15.24 -12.18
CA GLU A 105 24.23 -14.21 -11.27
C GLU A 105 24.31 -12.79 -11.87
N ASP A 106 24.06 -12.62 -13.17
CA ASP A 106 24.30 -11.37 -13.89
C ASP A 106 23.15 -10.32 -13.82
N ASN A 107 22.01 -10.63 -13.17
CA ASN A 107 20.93 -9.66 -12.98
C ASN A 107 20.26 -9.78 -11.59
N PRO A 108 20.84 -9.16 -10.55
CA PRO A 108 20.36 -9.29 -9.18
C PRO A 108 18.95 -8.72 -8.98
N PHE A 109 18.56 -7.67 -9.73
CA PHE A 109 17.23 -7.06 -9.60
C PHE A 109 16.13 -7.83 -10.35
N GLY A 110 16.46 -8.43 -11.50
CA GLY A 110 15.53 -9.32 -12.21
C GLY A 110 15.21 -10.58 -11.42
N ALA A 111 16.23 -11.15 -10.75
CA ALA A 111 16.06 -12.31 -9.89
C ALA A 111 15.16 -12.03 -8.67
N ILE A 112 15.24 -10.82 -8.09
CA ILE A 112 14.36 -10.42 -6.97
C ILE A 112 12.90 -10.39 -7.40
N GLY A 113 12.60 -9.88 -8.60
CA GLY A 113 11.23 -9.85 -9.14
C GLY A 113 10.66 -11.25 -9.36
N GLU A 114 11.49 -12.21 -9.79
CA GLU A 114 11.06 -13.61 -9.93
C GLU A 114 10.84 -14.29 -8.56
N LEU A 115 11.69 -14.01 -7.57
CA LEU A 115 11.52 -14.54 -6.21
C LEU A 115 10.27 -13.97 -5.50
N ALA A 116 9.94 -12.70 -5.73
CA ALA A 116 8.75 -12.05 -5.18
C ALA A 116 7.44 -12.75 -5.64
N ASN A 117 7.38 -13.16 -6.91
CA ASN A 117 6.24 -13.91 -7.42
C ASN A 117 6.11 -15.30 -6.77
N ILE A 118 7.22 -15.96 -6.41
CA ILE A 118 7.22 -17.29 -5.79
C ILE A 118 6.70 -17.25 -4.34
N ILE A 119 7.03 -16.21 -3.58
CA ILE A 119 6.60 -16.05 -2.18
C ILE A 119 5.16 -15.51 -2.03
N SER A 120 4.58 -15.01 -3.12
CA SER A 120 3.20 -14.49 -3.16
C SER A 120 2.15 -15.61 -3.22
N ASP A 121 2.49 -16.77 -3.80
CA ASP A 121 1.55 -17.89 -3.98
C ASP A 121 1.35 -18.73 -2.69
N ALA A 122 2.34 -18.75 -1.79
CA ALA A 122 2.24 -19.40 -0.48
C ALA A 122 3.28 -18.86 0.51
N PRO A 123 2.91 -18.60 1.78
CA PRO A 123 3.86 -18.14 2.79
C PRO A 123 4.93 -19.21 3.04
N MET A 124 6.20 -18.84 2.88
CA MET A 124 7.32 -19.75 3.11
C MET A 124 7.78 -19.66 4.57
N ILE A 125 7.86 -20.80 5.26
CA ILE A 125 8.47 -20.87 6.59
C ILE A 125 9.99 -20.81 6.41
N VAL A 126 10.60 -19.75 6.91
CA VAL A 126 12.06 -19.61 6.88
C VAL A 126 12.64 -20.33 8.09
N GLN A 127 13.47 -21.36 7.84
CA GLN A 127 14.30 -21.97 8.87
C GLN A 127 15.44 -20.99 9.19
N TRP A 128 15.46 -20.45 10.41
CA TRP A 128 16.46 -19.48 10.85
C TRP A 128 17.07 -19.94 12.18
N ASP A 129 18.33 -19.56 12.43
CA ASP A 129 19.06 -19.93 13.65
C ASP A 129 18.64 -19.03 14.81
N SER A 130 18.25 -19.63 15.94
CA SER A 130 17.66 -18.91 17.10
C SER A 130 18.56 -17.81 17.68
N THR A 131 19.85 -17.85 17.36
CA THR A 131 20.88 -16.88 17.76
C THR A 131 20.84 -15.55 17.00
N THR A 132 20.27 -15.49 15.79
CA THR A 132 20.32 -14.28 14.95
C THR A 132 19.42 -13.12 15.44
N PHE A 133 18.31 -13.42 16.12
CA PHE A 133 17.36 -12.40 16.59
C PHE A 133 17.18 -12.37 18.12
N GLY A 134 18.04 -13.04 18.88
CA GLY A 134 18.06 -12.99 20.35
C GLY A 134 16.77 -13.46 21.04
N ARG A 135 15.94 -14.26 20.37
CA ARG A 135 14.64 -14.73 20.86
C ARG A 135 14.54 -16.24 20.72
N GLU A 136 14.14 -16.93 21.80
CA GLU A 136 14.05 -18.38 21.86
C GLU A 136 13.10 -18.90 20.77
N ALA A 137 13.61 -19.79 19.92
CA ALA A 137 12.92 -20.22 18.70
C ALA A 137 11.79 -21.18 19.00
N GLN A 138 10.57 -20.65 19.08
CA GLN A 138 9.34 -21.41 18.83
C GLN A 138 8.33 -20.64 17.96
N ILE A 139 8.70 -19.46 17.44
CA ILE A 139 7.83 -18.65 16.58
C ILE A 139 8.25 -18.86 15.12
N PRO A 140 7.47 -19.58 14.30
CA PRO A 140 7.74 -19.70 12.87
C PRO A 140 7.71 -18.30 12.23
N LEU A 141 8.77 -17.97 11.51
CA LEU A 141 8.82 -16.75 10.70
C LEU A 141 8.24 -17.07 9.33
N PHE A 142 7.12 -16.43 9.02
CA PHE A 142 6.50 -16.48 7.72
C PHE A 142 6.93 -15.25 6.93
N LEU A 143 7.52 -15.50 5.77
CA LEU A 143 7.66 -14.44 4.78
C LEU A 143 6.33 -14.35 4.04
N HIS A 144 5.58 -13.29 4.33
CA HIS A 144 4.44 -12.90 3.53
C HIS A 144 4.85 -11.63 2.78
N GLN A 145 4.44 -11.51 1.52
CA GLN A 145 4.55 -10.24 0.81
C GLN A 145 3.40 -9.35 1.25
#